data_AF-A0AAV9AU54-F1
#
_entry.id   AF-A0AAV9AU54-F1
#
_cell.length_a   1.000
_cell.length_b   1.000
_cell.length_c   1.000
_cell.angle_alpha   90.00
_cell.angle_beta   90.00
_cell.angle_gamma   90.00
#
_symmetry.space_group_name_H-M   'P 1'
#
loop_
_entity.id
_entity.type
_entity.pdbx_description
1 polymer ?
#
loop_
_entity_poly.entity_id
_entity_poly.type
_entity_poly.pdbx_seq_one_letter_code
_entity_poly.pdbx_strand_id
1 'polypeptide(L)' 'MPHLKGSVKSLISLPCFMSHASIPASVQVERGLSNDLVRISVGIEDVEDLIADLDHAFATGPI' A
#
# COMPACT_ATOMS: atom_id res chain seq x y z
N MET A 1 -10.61 -4.69 8.06
CA MET A 1 -9.55 -5.59 8.55
C MET A 1 -8.32 -4.77 8.96
N PRO A 2 -8.24 -4.23 10.19
CA PRO A 2 -7.23 -3.24 10.57
C PRO A 2 -5.99 -3.75 11.34
N HIS A 3 -5.69 -5.06 11.37
CA HIS A 3 -4.75 -5.62 12.36
C HIS A 3 -3.43 -6.22 11.82
N LEU A 4 -2.98 -5.92 10.61
CA LEU A 4 -1.78 -6.57 10.05
C LEU A 4 -0.52 -5.69 9.95
N LYS A 5 -0.50 -4.50 10.56
CA LYS A 5 0.72 -3.68 10.60
C LYS A 5 1.74 -4.35 11.54
N GLY A 6 2.89 -4.75 11.02
CA GLY A 6 3.98 -5.37 11.80
C GLY A 6 4.02 -6.90 11.79
N SER A 7 3.44 -7.56 10.78
CA SER A 7 3.70 -8.98 10.53
C SER A 7 5.13 -9.20 10.03
N VAL A 8 5.68 -10.42 10.20
CA VAL A 8 6.97 -10.82 9.61
C VAL A 8 6.96 -10.76 8.07
N LYS A 9 5.76 -10.75 7.48
CA LYS A 9 5.54 -10.68 6.04
C LYS A 9 5.19 -9.26 5.59
N SER A 10 5.75 -8.86 4.46
CA SER A 10 5.47 -7.62 3.76
C SER A 10 4.03 -7.56 3.25
N LEU A 11 3.42 -6.38 3.34
CA LEU A 11 2.03 -6.14 2.96
C LEU A 11 1.88 -4.82 2.22
N ILE A 12 1.03 -4.82 1.20
CA ILE A 12 0.68 -3.66 0.37
C ILE A 12 -0.83 -3.41 0.43
N SER A 13 -1.25 -2.16 0.42
CA SER A 13 -2.68 -1.78 0.50
C SER A 13 -2.94 -0.40 -0.10
N LEU A 14 -4.18 -0.19 -0.56
CA LEU A 14 -4.69 1.12 -0.99
C LEU A 14 -5.60 1.70 0.10
N PRO A 15 -5.10 2.59 0.99
CA PRO A 15 -5.84 3.00 2.17
C PRO A 15 -7.19 3.65 1.84
N CYS A 16 -7.25 4.46 0.78
CA CYS A 16 -8.44 5.19 0.34
C CYS A 16 -9.58 4.28 -0.12
N PHE A 17 -9.23 3.11 -0.69
CA PHE A 17 -10.20 2.11 -1.16
C PHE A 17 -10.46 0.98 -0.15
N MET A 18 -9.68 0.93 0.94
CA MET A 18 -9.77 -0.15 1.91
C MET A 18 -10.05 0.39 3.32
N SER A 19 -9.00 0.67 4.10
CA SER A 19 -9.16 0.98 5.53
C SER A 19 -9.83 2.33 5.80
N HIS A 20 -9.75 3.26 4.86
CA HIS A 20 -10.31 4.61 4.96
C HIS A 20 -11.46 4.83 3.97
N ALA A 21 -11.97 3.78 3.33
CA ALA A 21 -13.05 3.88 2.36
C ALA A 21 -14.35 4.48 2.93
N SER A 22 -14.53 4.42 4.25
CA SER A 22 -15.67 5.05 4.95
C SER A 22 -15.52 6.56 5.18
N ILE A 23 -14.35 7.14 4.91
CA ILE A 23 -14.13 8.59 5.02
C ILE A 23 -14.66 9.26 3.75
N PRO A 24 -15.44 10.37 3.83
CA PRO A 24 -15.88 11.11 2.66
C PRO A 24 -14.69 11.56 1.80
N ALA A 25 -14.83 11.50 0.48
CA ALA A 25 -13.74 11.81 -0.46
C ALA A 25 -13.14 13.21 -0.25
N SER A 26 -13.96 14.21 0.09
CA SER A 26 -13.50 15.56 0.43
C SER A 26 -12.54 15.59 1.63
N VAL A 27 -12.84 14.80 2.66
CA VAL A 27 -12.02 14.69 3.88
C VAL A 27 -10.78 13.84 3.62
N GLN A 28 -10.83 12.88 2.69
CA GLN A 28 -9.64 12.14 2.26
C GLN A 28 -8.64 13.09 1.58
N VAL A 29 -9.09 13.88 0.61
CA VAL A 29 -8.26 14.85 -0.12
C VAL A 29 -7.67 15.89 0.84
N GLU A 30 -8.46 16.44 1.77
CA GLU A 30 -7.98 17.40 2.78
C GLU A 30 -6.87 16.83 3.67
N ARG A 31 -6.90 15.52 3.94
CA ARG A 31 -5.88 14.81 4.74
C ARG A 31 -4.69 14.31 3.92
N GLY A 32 -4.60 14.67 2.64
CA GLY A 32 -3.55 14.20 1.74
C GLY A 32 -3.67 12.72 1.37
N LEU A 33 -4.83 12.10 1.59
CA LEU A 33 -5.12 10.73 1.19
C LEU A 33 -5.60 10.74 -0.26
N SER A 34 -4.65 10.85 -1.18
CA SER A 34 -4.94 10.74 -2.61
C SER A 34 -5.33 9.30 -2.98
N ASN A 35 -6.15 9.12 -4.01
CA ASN A 35 -6.66 7.81 -4.43
C ASN A 35 -5.55 6.87 -4.94
N ASP A 36 -4.44 7.43 -5.42
CA ASP A 36 -3.24 6.71 -5.87
C ASP A 36 -2.26 6.39 -4.72
N LEU A 37 -2.62 6.71 -3.47
CA LEU A 37 -1.76 6.41 -2.33
C LEU A 37 -1.66 4.91 -2.09
N VAL A 38 -0.45 4.38 -2.29
CA VAL A 38 -0.07 3.01 -1.92
C VAL A 38 0.62 3.02 -0.57
N ARG A 39 0.19 2.15 0.35
CA ARG A 39 0.85 1.95 1.66
C ARG A 39 1.45 0.56 1.74
N ILE A 40 2.75 0.51 1.95
CA ILE A 40 3.52 -0.71 2.17
C ILE A 40 3.95 -0.79 3.65
N SER A 41 3.81 -1.97 4.24
CA SER A 41 4.43 -2.35 5.52
C SER A 41 5.49 -3.38 5.21
N VAL A 42 6.76 -3.02 5.36
CA VAL A 42 7.90 -3.91 5.09
C VAL A 42 8.04 -4.92 6.23
N GLY A 43 8.16 -6.20 5.87
CA GLY A 43 8.41 -7.32 6.77
C GLY A 43 9.90 -7.52 7.03
N ILE A 44 10.31 -8.76 7.27
CA ILE A 44 11.71 -9.15 7.54
C ILE A 44 12.31 -10.03 6.42
N GLU A 45 11.71 -10.00 5.23
CA GLU A 45 12.23 -10.69 4.05
C GLU A 45 13.57 -10.11 3.56
N ASP A 46 14.24 -10.81 2.65
CA ASP A 46 15.41 -10.27 1.97
C ASP A 46 15.04 -8.99 1.20
N VAL A 47 15.84 -7.94 1.38
CA VAL A 47 15.58 -6.64 0.77
C VAL A 47 15.69 -6.70 -0.75
N GLU A 48 16.59 -7.53 -1.29
CA GLU A 48 16.79 -7.65 -2.74
C GLU A 48 15.58 -8.32 -3.41
N ASP A 49 14.97 -9.31 -2.74
CA ASP A 49 13.74 -9.96 -3.22
C ASP A 49 12.57 -8.95 -3.26
N LEU A 50 12.44 -8.11 -2.22
CA LEU A 50 11.38 -7.10 -2.15
C LEU A 50 11.55 -6.01 -3.22
N ILE A 51 12.79 -5.57 -3.46
CA ILE A 51 13.09 -4.59 -4.52
C ILE A 51 12.78 -5.19 -5.89
N ALA A 52 13.25 -6.42 -6.15
CA ALA A 52 13.03 -7.11 -7.42
C ALA A 52 11.53 -7.32 -7.72
N ASP A 53 10.73 -7.65 -6.71
CA ASP A 53 9.28 -7.82 -6.85
C ASP A 53 8.59 -6.50 -7.23
N LEU A 54 8.96 -5.39 -6.57
CA LEU A 54 8.44 -4.06 -6.89
C LEU A 54 8.86 -3.60 -8.29
N ASP A 55 10.13 -3.77 -8.65
CA ASP A 55 10.65 -3.42 -9.98
C ASP A 55 9.93 -4.18 -11.08
N HIS A 56 9.74 -5.49 -10.88
CA HIS A 56 8.97 -6.31 -11.82
C HIS A 56 7.52 -5.83 -11.93
N ALA A 57 6.86 -5.50 -10.82
CA ALA A 57 5.50 -4.98 -10.82
C ALA A 57 5.37 -3.63 -11.57
N PHE A 58 6.34 -2.73 -11.42
CA PHE A 58 6.35 -1.46 -12.15
C PHE A 58 6.66 -1.64 -13.65
N ALA A 59 7.50 -2.61 -14.01
CA ALA A 59 7.85 -2.88 -15.40
C ALA A 59 6.74 -3.61 -16.18
N THR A 60 5.95 -4.46 -15.50
CA THR A 60 4.94 -5.33 -16.13
C THR A 60 3.50 -4.91 -15.86
N GLY A 61 3.29 -3.92 -15.00
CA GLY A 61 1.97 -3.41 -14.67
C GLY A 61 1.22 -2.89 -15.90
N PRO A 62 -0.10 -3.09 -15.99
CA PRO A 62 -0.90 -2.53 -17.08
C PRO A 62 -0.85 -0.99 -17.03
N ILE A 63 -0.65 -0.38 -18.20
CA ILE A 63 -0.70 1.08 -18.42
C ILE A 63 -2.15 1.52 -18.60
#